data_AF-A0A4Z1EVC1-F1
#
_entry.id   AF-A0A4Z1EVC1-F1
#
_cell.length_a   1.000
_cell.length_b   1.000
_cell.length_c   1.000
_cell.angle_alpha   90.00
_cell.angle_beta   90.00
_cell.angle_gamma   90.00
#
_symmetry.space_group_name_H-M   'P 1'
#
loop_
_entity.id
_entity.type
_entity.pdbx_description
1 polymer ?
#
loop_
_entity_poly.entity_id
_entity_poly.type
_entity_poly.pdbx_seq_one_letter_code
_entity_poly.pdbx_strand_id
1 'polypeptide(L)'
;MFETPEFRRYEETTNMELFYDLFFVANLTTFNDVHDVNEVDALKSYAGFFCILWFLWLQVSLFDVRFVTDSILERIGKAFQFGVMIGLAIVGPDFNSSDQKPGAFRSLAIILMFSRLVLSFQYSVILYHVWYYKNSKLPLSLVVVANVIAALIYFGTFFGFSKETSKTGKVFIVWYVTAILETAVNIAISSKWKVLSFRGSHLVQRMTLLTLIILGEGIIGVSKSIADIAEQEEKWTAPLILTIVSAVGIIYILYMLYFDWLNRSQFGSIRQQIWAFLHFPFHLALVFLVEGAAQFIRWRKVVEVINQVRKQYVDQFKKIPAIDSLDLKTRLGNVTLIIFQKFPPEFTQTFTDTQRALFNIGNTTLGSTEQKGNITTLFSTVQDSLFDNFGIDPPESDNAVTDPNEEWNENIGVLALVFTYFFLASGLTLILMNILHALSRPHMTRADKLRSAVNFILSITLLGLASISNTDAGFAFAQSAGVLPSVAGVYFFGMYFFDYLLDGGE
;
A
#
# COMPACT_ATOMS: atom_id res chain seq x y z
N MET A 1 -39.71 13.38 -30.99
CA MET A 1 -39.65 12.76 -29.65
C MET A 1 -38.25 12.19 -29.50
N PHE A 2 -37.46 12.65 -28.53
CA PHE A 2 -36.07 12.18 -28.41
C PHE A 2 -36.02 10.66 -28.20
N GLU A 3 -35.17 9.95 -28.94
CA GLU A 3 -35.01 8.50 -28.82
C GLU A 3 -34.19 8.09 -27.59
N THR A 4 -33.45 9.05 -27.00
CA THR A 4 -32.59 8.89 -25.83
C THR A 4 -32.68 10.13 -24.94
N PRO A 5 -32.62 9.99 -23.60
CA PRO A 5 -32.51 11.13 -22.70
C PRO A 5 -31.12 11.79 -22.84
N GLU A 6 -31.07 13.10 -22.66
CA GLU A 6 -29.82 13.81 -22.42
C GLU A 6 -29.65 14.01 -20.91
N PHE A 7 -28.71 13.28 -20.31
CA PHE A 7 -28.34 13.50 -18.92
C PHE A 7 -27.42 14.71 -18.81
N ARG A 8 -27.59 15.51 -17.74
CA ARG A 8 -26.65 16.58 -17.43
C ARG A 8 -25.30 15.96 -17.11
N ARG A 9 -24.27 16.31 -17.89
CA ARG A 9 -22.90 15.87 -17.66
C ARG A 9 -22.12 17.03 -17.06
N TYR A 10 -21.37 16.72 -16.01
CA TYR A 10 -20.41 17.65 -15.44
C TYR A 10 -19.05 17.37 -16.08
N GLU A 11 -18.40 18.42 -16.57
CA GLU A 11 -17.04 18.35 -17.10
C GLU A 11 -16.00 18.27 -15.98
N GLU A 12 -16.39 18.70 -14.78
CA GLU A 12 -15.54 18.71 -13.59
C GLU A 12 -16.13 17.86 -12.46
N THR A 13 -15.24 17.34 -11.62
CA THR A 13 -15.60 16.59 -10.41
C THR A 13 -16.23 17.51 -9.37
N THR A 14 -17.33 17.07 -8.78
CA THR A 14 -18.06 17.80 -7.75
C THR A 14 -17.40 17.67 -6.37
N ASN A 15 -17.67 18.61 -5.47
CA ASN A 15 -17.17 18.57 -4.10
C ASN A 15 -17.65 17.32 -3.33
N MET A 16 -18.85 16.80 -3.64
CA MET A 16 -19.40 15.60 -3.02
C MET A 16 -18.60 14.35 -3.38
N GLU A 17 -18.18 14.25 -4.64
CA GLU A 17 -17.37 13.15 -5.14
C GLU A 17 -15.96 13.18 -4.54
N LEU A 18 -15.34 14.35 -4.46
CA LEU A 18 -14.06 14.53 -3.76
C LEU A 18 -14.17 14.19 -2.27
N PHE A 19 -15.27 14.61 -1.62
CA PHE A 19 -15.50 14.28 -0.21
C PHE A 19 -15.62 12.77 0.02
N TYR A 20 -16.24 12.03 -0.91
CA TYR A 20 -16.28 10.56 -0.87
C TYR A 20 -14.89 9.93 -0.99
N ASP A 21 -14.00 10.50 -1.81
CA ASP A 21 -12.63 10.00 -1.94
C ASP A 21 -11.82 10.19 -0.65
N LEU A 22 -12.15 11.18 0.18
CA LEU A 22 -11.52 11.33 1.50
C LEU A 22 -11.85 10.16 2.44
N PHE A 23 -13.06 9.58 2.34
CA PHE A 23 -13.39 8.37 3.11
C PHE A 23 -12.66 7.14 2.56
N PHE A 24 -12.41 7.09 1.25
CA PHE A 24 -11.58 6.05 0.65
C PHE A 24 -10.16 6.09 1.22
N VAL A 25 -9.51 7.26 1.24
CA VAL A 25 -8.13 7.33 1.75
C VAL A 25 -8.07 7.13 3.26
N ALA A 26 -9.05 7.60 4.03
CA ALA A 26 -9.11 7.35 5.46
C ALA A 26 -9.15 5.84 5.78
N ASN A 27 -9.85 5.03 4.98
CA ASN A 27 -9.82 3.57 5.10
C ASN A 27 -8.41 3.00 4.89
N LEU A 28 -7.67 3.54 3.92
CA LEU A 28 -6.30 3.13 3.64
C LEU A 28 -5.36 3.50 4.79
N THR A 29 -5.46 4.73 5.31
CA THR A 29 -4.68 5.20 6.46
C THR A 29 -4.92 4.32 7.68
N THR A 30 -6.19 4.06 8.04
CA THR A 30 -6.53 3.22 9.20
C THR A 30 -6.05 1.78 9.02
N PHE A 31 -6.07 1.26 7.79
CA PHE A 31 -5.54 -0.08 7.51
C PHE A 31 -4.02 -0.14 7.65
N ASN A 32 -3.30 0.86 7.12
CA ASN A 32 -1.84 0.99 7.22
C ASN A 32 -1.39 1.11 8.69
N ASP A 33 -2.15 1.82 9.51
CA ASP A 33 -1.81 2.04 10.93
C ASP A 33 -1.92 0.77 11.79
N VAL A 34 -2.59 -0.28 11.29
CA VAL A 34 -2.78 -1.54 12.04
C VAL A 34 -2.01 -2.70 11.42
N HIS A 35 -1.76 -2.67 10.11
CA HIS A 35 -1.07 -3.74 9.40
C HIS A 35 0.26 -3.24 8.84
N ASP A 36 1.32 -3.41 9.61
CA ASP A 36 2.66 -3.32 9.05
C ASP A 36 2.86 -4.44 8.01
N VAL A 37 3.45 -4.09 6.87
CA VAL A 37 3.72 -5.04 5.78
C VAL A 37 4.99 -5.81 6.10
N ASN A 38 4.95 -6.61 7.15
CA ASN A 38 6.11 -7.36 7.66
C ASN A 38 6.21 -8.79 7.09
N GLU A 39 5.08 -9.40 6.73
CA GLU A 39 5.04 -10.75 6.15
C GLU A 39 4.29 -10.82 4.81
N VAL A 40 4.49 -11.93 4.08
CA VAL A 40 3.84 -12.15 2.77
C VAL A 40 2.32 -12.22 2.91
N ASP A 41 1.81 -12.72 4.03
CA ASP A 41 0.38 -12.85 4.26
C ASP A 41 -0.27 -11.51 4.65
N ALA A 42 0.41 -10.66 5.41
CA ALA A 42 0.09 -9.24 5.57
C ALA A 42 0.07 -8.52 4.21
N LEU A 43 1.08 -8.71 3.35
CA LEU A 43 1.11 -8.12 2.00
C LEU A 43 -0.08 -8.57 1.13
N LYS A 44 -0.47 -9.85 1.19
CA LYS A 44 -1.67 -10.36 0.49
C LYS A 44 -2.95 -9.75 1.06
N SER A 45 -3.04 -9.65 2.39
CA SER A 45 -4.19 -9.07 3.07
C SER A 45 -4.34 -7.59 2.71
N TYR A 46 -3.23 -6.85 2.65
CA TYR A 46 -3.16 -5.48 2.14
C TYR A 46 -3.70 -5.37 0.71
N ALA A 47 -3.12 -6.14 -0.22
CA ALA A 47 -3.56 -6.13 -1.63
C ALA A 47 -5.04 -6.52 -1.76
N GLY A 48 -5.49 -7.46 -0.94
CA GLY A 48 -6.86 -7.93 -0.86
C GLY A 48 -7.83 -6.87 -0.38
N PHE A 49 -7.51 -6.17 0.71
CA PHE A 49 -8.35 -5.10 1.25
C PHE A 49 -8.39 -3.91 0.28
N PHE A 50 -7.24 -3.50 -0.26
CA PHE A 50 -7.16 -2.45 -1.28
C PHE A 50 -8.00 -2.78 -2.51
N CYS A 51 -8.01 -4.04 -2.95
CA CYS A 51 -8.84 -4.51 -4.06
C CYS A 51 -10.33 -4.32 -3.77
N ILE A 52 -10.80 -4.71 -2.59
CA ILE A 52 -12.21 -4.53 -2.18
C ILE A 52 -12.57 -3.04 -2.17
N LEU A 53 -11.72 -2.23 -1.53
CA LEU A 53 -11.92 -0.79 -1.38
C LEU A 53 -11.94 -0.07 -2.74
N TRP A 54 -10.99 -0.39 -3.64
CA TRP A 54 -10.88 0.22 -4.97
C TRP A 54 -12.05 -0.15 -5.87
N PHE A 55 -12.46 -1.41 -5.93
CA PHE A 55 -13.61 -1.80 -6.75
C PHE A 55 -14.94 -1.29 -6.18
N LEU A 56 -15.07 -1.17 -4.86
CA LEU A 56 -16.24 -0.52 -4.26
C LEU A 56 -16.31 0.95 -4.66
N TRP A 57 -15.21 1.68 -4.52
CA TRP A 57 -15.10 3.07 -4.96
C TRP A 57 -15.37 3.24 -6.46
N LEU A 58 -14.87 2.32 -7.29
CA LEU A 58 -15.08 2.36 -8.73
C LEU A 58 -16.57 2.28 -9.06
N GLN A 59 -17.32 1.34 -8.48
CA GLN A 59 -18.74 1.18 -8.81
C GLN A 59 -19.57 2.42 -8.46
N VAL A 60 -19.28 3.04 -7.31
CA VAL A 60 -19.92 4.30 -6.91
C VAL A 60 -19.51 5.43 -7.86
N SER A 61 -18.22 5.57 -8.15
CA SER A 61 -17.72 6.61 -9.07
C SER A 61 -18.27 6.48 -10.48
N LEU A 62 -18.46 5.26 -11.01
CA LEU A 62 -19.07 5.03 -12.32
C LEU A 62 -20.55 5.45 -12.35
N PHE A 63 -21.26 5.34 -11.22
CA PHE A 63 -22.62 5.86 -11.10
C PHE A 63 -22.61 7.39 -11.11
N ASP A 64 -21.76 8.02 -10.29
CA ASP A 64 -21.72 9.48 -10.15
C ASP A 64 -21.37 10.17 -11.46
N VAL A 65 -20.31 9.69 -12.13
CA VAL A 65 -19.85 10.21 -13.42
C VAL A 65 -20.96 10.19 -14.49
N ARG A 66 -21.93 9.28 -14.37
CA ARG A 66 -23.07 9.15 -15.30
C ARG A 66 -24.28 9.99 -14.89
N PHE A 67 -24.60 10.07 -13.60
CA PHE A 67 -25.92 10.50 -13.11
C PHE A 67 -25.90 11.49 -11.96
N VAL A 68 -24.73 11.92 -11.48
CA VAL A 68 -24.65 12.89 -10.38
C VAL A 68 -25.50 14.10 -10.73
N THR A 69 -26.46 14.41 -9.87
CA THR A 69 -27.37 15.55 -9.99
C THR A 69 -27.71 15.98 -8.58
N ASP A 70 -27.75 17.29 -8.33
CA ASP A 70 -28.03 17.80 -6.99
C ASP A 70 -29.51 17.57 -6.63
N SER A 71 -29.79 16.41 -6.03
CA SER A 71 -31.12 15.98 -5.61
C SER A 71 -31.06 15.34 -4.23
N ILE A 72 -32.17 15.43 -3.50
CA ILE A 72 -32.25 14.85 -2.15
C ILE A 72 -32.00 13.33 -2.18
N LEU A 73 -32.49 12.64 -3.21
CA LEU A 73 -32.32 11.20 -3.35
C LEU A 73 -30.85 10.82 -3.62
N GLU A 74 -30.15 11.60 -4.44
CA GLU A 74 -28.71 11.41 -4.66
C GLU A 74 -27.93 11.63 -3.36
N ARG A 75 -28.23 12.70 -2.61
CA ARG A 75 -27.63 12.99 -1.31
C ARG A 75 -27.85 11.90 -0.27
N ILE A 76 -29.06 11.33 -0.20
CA ILE A 76 -29.38 10.19 0.68
C ILE A 76 -28.60 8.95 0.26
N GLY A 77 -28.56 8.64 -1.05
CA GLY A 77 -27.77 7.53 -1.58
C GLY A 77 -26.28 7.69 -1.23
N LYS A 78 -25.75 8.91 -1.35
CA LYS A 78 -24.38 9.25 -0.94
C LYS A 78 -24.14 9.09 0.55
N ALA A 79 -25.07 9.52 1.39
CA ALA A 79 -24.99 9.30 2.84
C ALA A 79 -24.87 7.81 3.19
N PHE A 80 -25.63 6.94 2.51
CA PHE A 80 -25.47 5.50 2.66
C PHE A 80 -24.11 4.99 2.18
N GLN A 81 -23.57 5.52 1.09
CA GLN A 81 -22.22 5.14 0.62
C GLN A 81 -21.11 5.63 1.56
N PHE A 82 -21.27 6.77 2.26
CA PHE A 82 -20.37 7.15 3.35
C PHE A 82 -20.46 6.15 4.51
N GLY A 83 -21.67 5.72 4.87
CA GLY A 83 -21.88 4.67 5.88
C GLY A 83 -21.20 3.35 5.51
N VAL A 84 -21.22 2.97 4.23
CA VAL A 84 -20.48 1.81 3.70
C VAL A 84 -18.97 1.97 3.92
N MET A 85 -18.41 3.13 3.59
CA MET A 85 -16.97 3.40 3.78
C MET A 85 -16.56 3.41 5.25
N ILE A 86 -17.39 3.93 6.15
CA ILE A 86 -17.15 3.82 7.61
C ILE A 86 -17.24 2.36 8.07
N GLY A 87 -18.19 1.60 7.55
CA GLY A 87 -18.28 0.16 7.82
C GLY A 87 -17.01 -0.59 7.41
N LEU A 88 -16.43 -0.25 6.25
CA LEU A 88 -15.14 -0.81 5.83
C LEU A 88 -14.01 -0.41 6.79
N ALA A 89 -13.98 0.83 7.29
CA ALA A 89 -12.92 1.29 8.19
C ALA A 89 -12.96 0.59 9.55
N ILE A 90 -14.15 0.20 10.02
CA ILE A 90 -14.33 -0.57 11.26
C ILE A 90 -13.82 -2.00 11.09
N VAL A 91 -14.02 -2.61 9.92
CA VAL A 91 -13.71 -4.03 9.68
C VAL A 91 -12.32 -4.24 9.08
N GLY A 92 -11.76 -3.23 8.41
CA GLY A 92 -10.46 -3.26 7.76
C GLY A 92 -9.31 -3.71 8.68
N PRO A 93 -9.18 -3.15 9.90
CA PRO A 93 -8.18 -3.59 10.88
C PRO A 93 -8.23 -5.08 11.24
N ASP A 94 -9.36 -5.76 11.07
CA ASP A 94 -9.51 -7.20 11.33
C ASP A 94 -9.38 -8.06 10.06
N PHE A 95 -9.06 -7.46 8.91
CA PHE A 95 -8.99 -8.16 7.63
C PHE A 95 -7.65 -8.90 7.50
N ASN A 96 -7.66 -10.20 7.80
CA ASN A 96 -6.55 -11.11 7.54
C ASN A 96 -7.01 -12.25 6.61
N SER A 97 -6.32 -12.41 5.48
CA SER A 97 -6.64 -13.43 4.47
C SER A 97 -6.29 -14.86 4.89
N SER A 98 -5.31 -15.02 5.79
CA SER A 98 -4.83 -16.29 6.34
C SER A 98 -5.58 -16.70 7.61
N ASP A 99 -5.97 -15.74 8.47
CA ASP A 99 -6.82 -15.99 9.65
C ASP A 99 -8.13 -15.19 9.60
N GLN A 100 -9.16 -15.79 9.00
CA GLN A 100 -10.40 -15.09 8.69
C GLN A 100 -11.33 -15.03 9.90
N LYS A 101 -11.22 -13.98 10.72
CA LYS A 101 -12.14 -13.73 11.84
C LYS A 101 -13.60 -13.74 11.35
N PRO A 102 -14.44 -14.74 11.73
CA PRO A 102 -15.75 -14.91 11.12
C PRO A 102 -16.69 -13.71 11.29
N GLY A 103 -16.58 -12.98 12.42
CA GLY A 103 -17.36 -11.78 12.67
C GLY A 103 -17.04 -10.66 11.68
N ALA A 104 -15.75 -10.37 11.47
CA ALA A 104 -15.28 -9.35 10.55
C ALA A 104 -15.69 -9.67 9.10
N PHE A 105 -15.41 -10.88 8.63
CA PHE A 105 -15.72 -11.29 7.25
C PHE A 105 -17.22 -11.34 6.95
N ARG A 106 -18.05 -11.73 7.92
CA ARG A 106 -19.51 -11.66 7.82
C ARG A 106 -20.02 -10.22 7.74
N SER A 107 -19.48 -9.32 8.55
CA SER A 107 -19.80 -7.89 8.49
C SER A 107 -19.41 -7.31 7.14
N LEU A 108 -18.23 -7.65 6.62
CA LEU A 108 -17.77 -7.24 5.29
C LEU A 108 -18.71 -7.71 4.18
N ALA A 109 -19.17 -8.96 4.22
CA ALA A 109 -20.16 -9.48 3.27
C ALA A 109 -21.48 -8.66 3.26
N ILE A 110 -21.97 -8.28 4.45
CA ILE A 110 -23.17 -7.45 4.59
C ILE A 110 -22.93 -6.03 4.07
N ILE A 111 -21.78 -5.42 4.37
CA ILE A 111 -21.39 -4.08 3.89
C ILE A 111 -21.35 -4.06 2.35
N LEU A 112 -20.71 -5.06 1.74
CA LEU A 112 -20.63 -5.20 0.28
C LEU A 112 -22.02 -5.39 -0.35
N MET A 113 -22.85 -6.25 0.24
CA MET A 113 -24.25 -6.42 -0.18
C MET A 113 -25.01 -5.08 -0.11
N PHE A 114 -24.93 -4.38 1.02
CA PHE A 114 -25.64 -3.13 1.25
C PHE A 114 -25.24 -2.05 0.23
N SER A 115 -23.94 -1.91 -0.06
CA SER A 115 -23.44 -1.00 -1.09
C SER A 115 -24.09 -1.25 -2.46
N ARG A 116 -24.23 -2.53 -2.86
CA ARG A 116 -24.87 -2.90 -4.13
C ARG A 116 -26.38 -2.72 -4.14
N LEU A 117 -27.05 -2.91 -3.02
CA LEU A 117 -28.48 -2.60 -2.89
C LEU A 117 -28.74 -1.10 -3.02
N VAL A 118 -27.89 -0.26 -2.41
CA VAL A 118 -27.97 1.20 -2.56
C VAL A 118 -27.77 1.61 -4.02
N LEU A 119 -26.74 1.08 -4.70
CA LEU A 119 -26.52 1.34 -6.12
C LEU A 119 -27.70 0.86 -6.98
N SER A 120 -28.18 -0.35 -6.75
CA SER A 120 -29.34 -0.90 -7.45
C SER A 120 -30.57 0.01 -7.31
N PHE A 121 -30.83 0.52 -6.10
CA PHE A 121 -31.90 1.47 -5.84
C PHE A 121 -31.69 2.78 -6.61
N GLN A 122 -30.49 3.36 -6.57
CA GLN A 122 -30.18 4.59 -7.30
C GLN A 122 -30.35 4.42 -8.82
N TYR A 123 -29.83 3.34 -9.40
CA TYR A 123 -30.04 3.02 -10.82
C TYR A 123 -31.53 2.77 -11.14
N SER A 124 -32.29 2.17 -10.23
CA SER A 124 -33.74 1.93 -10.39
C SER A 124 -34.54 3.23 -10.45
N VAL A 125 -34.18 4.22 -9.64
CA VAL A 125 -34.83 5.54 -9.67
C VAL A 125 -34.54 6.25 -11.00
N ILE A 126 -33.29 6.21 -11.48
CA ILE A 126 -32.95 6.74 -12.82
C ILE A 126 -33.73 6.01 -13.91
N LEU A 127 -33.83 4.69 -13.85
CA LEU A 127 -34.60 3.87 -14.79
C LEU A 127 -36.09 4.25 -14.77
N TYR A 128 -36.66 4.52 -13.60
CA TYR A 128 -38.05 4.97 -13.47
C TYR A 128 -38.27 6.32 -14.17
N HIS A 129 -37.40 7.31 -13.93
CA HIS A 129 -37.50 8.63 -14.57
C HIS A 129 -37.34 8.57 -16.10
N VAL A 130 -36.54 7.63 -16.59
CA VAL A 130 -36.22 7.49 -18.02
C VAL A 130 -37.05 6.37 -18.67
N TRP A 131 -38.04 5.81 -17.97
CA TRP A 131 -38.85 4.70 -18.44
C TRP A 131 -39.68 5.01 -19.69
N TYR A 132 -39.79 6.27 -20.11
CA TYR A 132 -40.43 6.59 -21.37
C TYR A 132 -39.54 6.28 -22.60
N TYR A 133 -38.21 6.33 -22.45
CA TYR A 133 -37.25 6.20 -23.55
C TYR A 133 -36.90 4.75 -23.87
N LYS A 134 -37.29 4.27 -25.06
CA LYS A 134 -37.12 2.85 -25.47
C LYS A 134 -35.66 2.38 -25.43
N ASN A 135 -34.70 3.22 -25.82
CA ASN A 135 -33.29 2.86 -25.94
C ASN A 135 -32.53 2.83 -24.60
N SER A 136 -33.14 3.31 -23.51
CA SER A 136 -32.52 3.39 -22.18
C SER A 136 -32.97 2.29 -21.22
N LYS A 137 -34.15 1.69 -21.45
CA LYS A 137 -34.75 0.69 -20.55
C LYS A 137 -33.85 -0.51 -20.33
N LEU A 138 -33.48 -1.18 -21.43
CA LEU A 138 -32.69 -2.40 -21.40
C LEU A 138 -31.31 -2.20 -20.76
N PRO A 139 -30.49 -1.22 -21.16
CA PRO A 139 -29.17 -1.06 -20.56
C PRO A 139 -29.23 -0.72 -19.06
N LEU A 140 -30.15 0.15 -18.64
CA LEU A 140 -30.31 0.47 -17.22
C LEU A 140 -30.89 -0.70 -16.41
N SER A 141 -31.86 -1.44 -16.94
CA SER A 141 -32.40 -2.61 -16.25
C SER A 141 -31.35 -3.71 -16.08
N LEU A 142 -30.46 -3.90 -17.06
CA LEU A 142 -29.34 -4.83 -16.94
C LEU A 142 -28.37 -4.43 -15.82
N VAL A 143 -28.06 -3.14 -15.66
CA VAL A 143 -27.18 -2.67 -14.58
C VAL A 143 -27.86 -2.83 -13.21
N VAL A 144 -29.16 -2.53 -13.10
CA VAL A 144 -29.93 -2.78 -11.86
C VAL A 144 -29.88 -4.26 -11.48
N VAL A 145 -30.22 -5.14 -12.42
CA VAL A 145 -30.22 -6.59 -12.19
C VAL A 145 -28.82 -7.10 -11.84
N ALA A 146 -27.77 -6.60 -12.51
CA ALA A 146 -26.39 -6.97 -12.19
C ALA A 146 -26.01 -6.59 -10.74
N ASN A 147 -26.39 -5.40 -10.27
CA ASN A 147 -26.16 -4.99 -8.87
C ASN A 147 -26.96 -5.85 -7.88
N VAL A 148 -28.21 -6.22 -8.20
CA VAL A 148 -29.00 -7.14 -7.34
C VAL A 148 -28.35 -8.52 -7.27
N ILE A 149 -27.92 -9.07 -8.40
CA ILE A 149 -27.22 -10.36 -8.44
C ILE A 149 -25.94 -10.30 -7.61
N ALA A 150 -25.13 -9.24 -7.76
CA ALA A 150 -23.93 -9.07 -6.96
C ALA A 150 -24.24 -8.95 -5.46
N ALA A 151 -25.28 -8.20 -5.08
CA ALA A 151 -25.74 -8.12 -3.69
C ALA A 151 -26.08 -9.51 -3.12
N LEU A 152 -26.80 -10.33 -3.89
CA LEU A 152 -27.14 -11.70 -3.49
C LEU A 152 -25.91 -12.60 -3.39
N ILE A 153 -24.93 -12.45 -4.28
CA ILE A 153 -23.65 -13.19 -4.21
C ILE A 153 -22.89 -12.80 -2.93
N TYR A 154 -22.72 -11.50 -2.65
CA TYR A 154 -22.08 -11.04 -1.42
C TYR A 154 -22.82 -11.54 -0.18
N PHE A 155 -24.15 -11.49 -0.18
CA PHE A 155 -24.94 -12.06 0.92
C PHE A 155 -24.76 -13.57 1.05
N GLY A 156 -24.67 -14.31 -0.05
CA GLY A 156 -24.40 -15.75 -0.03
C GLY A 156 -23.08 -16.09 0.66
N THR A 157 -22.04 -15.25 0.50
CA THR A 157 -20.75 -15.47 1.18
C THR A 157 -20.84 -15.37 2.71
N PHE A 158 -21.82 -14.64 3.27
CA PHE A 158 -22.05 -14.55 4.72
C PHE A 158 -22.19 -15.93 5.38
N PHE A 159 -22.90 -16.85 4.72
CA PHE A 159 -23.11 -18.20 5.24
C PHE A 159 -21.87 -19.09 5.10
N GLY A 160 -20.95 -18.73 4.20
CA GLY A 160 -19.71 -19.46 3.97
C GLY A 160 -18.63 -19.21 5.02
N PHE A 161 -18.67 -18.07 5.73
CA PHE A 161 -17.72 -17.77 6.79
C PHE A 161 -18.19 -18.36 8.12
N SER A 162 -17.56 -19.43 8.58
CA SER A 162 -17.78 -20.09 9.87
C SER A 162 -16.45 -20.30 10.61
N LYS A 163 -16.49 -20.72 11.88
CA LYS A 163 -15.28 -21.05 12.63
C LYS A 163 -14.48 -22.19 11.97
N GLU A 164 -15.16 -23.14 11.33
CA GLU A 164 -14.53 -24.29 10.67
C GLU A 164 -13.78 -23.88 9.39
N THR A 165 -14.26 -22.84 8.71
CA THR A 165 -13.67 -22.33 7.46
C THR A 165 -12.69 -21.17 7.69
N SER A 166 -12.45 -20.76 8.94
CA SER A 166 -11.65 -19.57 9.30
C SER A 166 -10.23 -19.61 8.72
N LYS A 167 -9.58 -20.79 8.71
CA LYS A 167 -8.20 -20.95 8.24
C LYS A 167 -8.07 -21.56 6.84
N THR A 168 -9.10 -22.25 6.35
CA THR A 168 -9.03 -23.03 5.09
C THR A 168 -10.00 -22.55 4.01
N GLY A 169 -10.99 -21.75 4.40
CA GLY A 169 -12.05 -21.28 3.52
C GLY A 169 -11.53 -20.28 2.50
N LYS A 170 -11.74 -20.55 1.22
CA LYS A 170 -11.40 -19.61 0.12
C LYS A 170 -12.60 -18.79 -0.33
N VAL A 171 -13.58 -18.61 0.55
CA VAL A 171 -14.88 -17.97 0.24
C VAL A 171 -14.69 -16.50 -0.18
N PHE A 172 -13.72 -15.80 0.41
CA PHE A 172 -13.41 -14.40 0.08
C PHE A 172 -12.95 -14.20 -1.38
N ILE A 173 -12.46 -15.24 -2.08
CA ILE A 173 -12.12 -15.16 -3.51
C ILE A 173 -13.34 -14.79 -4.36
N VAL A 174 -14.55 -15.21 -3.92
CA VAL A 174 -15.81 -14.86 -4.57
C VAL A 174 -16.01 -13.35 -4.63
N TRP A 175 -15.52 -12.60 -3.65
CA TRP A 175 -15.62 -11.13 -3.65
C TRP A 175 -14.83 -10.51 -4.80
N TYR A 176 -13.58 -10.94 -5.02
CA TYR A 176 -12.75 -10.44 -6.11
C TYR A 176 -13.30 -10.82 -7.48
N VAL A 177 -13.74 -12.07 -7.64
CA VAL A 177 -14.36 -12.53 -8.89
C VAL A 177 -15.62 -11.73 -9.19
N THR A 178 -16.46 -11.49 -8.18
CA THR A 178 -17.67 -10.67 -8.32
C THR A 178 -17.33 -9.24 -8.71
N ALA A 179 -16.39 -8.59 -8.03
CA ALA A 179 -15.97 -7.23 -8.33
C ALA A 179 -15.46 -7.04 -9.77
N ILE A 180 -14.65 -7.99 -10.26
CA ILE A 180 -14.15 -8.00 -11.64
C ILE A 180 -15.30 -8.21 -12.64
N LEU A 181 -16.20 -9.17 -12.37
CA LEU A 181 -17.37 -9.42 -13.22
C LEU A 181 -18.32 -8.22 -13.27
N GLU A 182 -18.59 -7.56 -12.15
CA GLU A 182 -19.41 -6.35 -12.08
C GLU A 182 -18.81 -5.21 -12.93
N THR A 183 -17.50 -5.06 -12.88
CA THR A 183 -16.75 -4.09 -13.68
C THR A 183 -16.82 -4.43 -15.16
N ALA A 184 -16.60 -5.70 -15.52
CA ALA A 184 -16.69 -6.17 -16.89
C ALA A 184 -18.11 -5.99 -17.48
N VAL A 185 -19.15 -6.27 -16.69
CA VAL A 185 -20.55 -6.05 -17.09
C VAL A 185 -20.81 -4.55 -17.32
N ASN A 186 -20.35 -3.67 -16.42
CA ASN A 186 -20.48 -2.22 -16.60
C ASN A 186 -19.77 -1.71 -17.85
N ILE A 187 -18.54 -2.20 -18.11
CA ILE A 187 -17.74 -1.86 -19.30
C ILE A 187 -18.45 -2.35 -20.58
N ALA A 188 -18.92 -3.60 -20.59
CA ALA A 188 -19.61 -4.19 -21.73
C ALA A 188 -20.90 -3.42 -22.07
N ILE A 189 -21.67 -3.05 -21.04
CA ILE A 189 -22.89 -2.25 -21.21
C ILE A 189 -22.54 -0.84 -21.72
N SER A 190 -21.58 -0.16 -21.11
CA SER A 190 -21.15 1.18 -21.54
C SER A 190 -20.54 1.23 -22.93
N SER A 191 -19.96 0.14 -23.41
CA SER A 191 -19.39 0.04 -24.76
C SER A 191 -20.48 -0.18 -25.83
N LYS A 192 -21.55 -0.90 -25.51
CA LYS A 192 -22.60 -1.25 -26.48
C LYS A 192 -23.70 -0.19 -26.59
N TRP A 193 -24.04 0.51 -25.49
CA TRP A 193 -25.12 1.50 -25.47
C TRP A 193 -24.59 2.92 -25.25
N LYS A 194 -24.82 3.81 -26.24
CA LYS A 194 -24.38 5.22 -26.20
C LYS A 194 -24.91 5.99 -24.99
N VAL A 195 -26.10 5.64 -24.50
CA VAL A 195 -26.75 6.27 -23.32
C VAL A 195 -25.89 6.15 -22.05
N LEU A 196 -25.16 5.04 -21.90
CA LEU A 196 -24.30 4.78 -20.74
C LEU A 196 -22.80 4.97 -21.06
N SER A 197 -22.47 5.61 -22.17
CA SER A 197 -21.07 5.83 -22.56
C SER A 197 -20.41 6.90 -21.70
N PHE A 198 -19.18 6.63 -21.27
CA PHE A 198 -18.33 7.56 -20.51
C PHE A 198 -17.64 8.63 -21.36
N ARG A 199 -17.89 8.64 -22.69
CA ARG A 199 -17.29 9.62 -23.60
C ARG A 199 -17.73 11.03 -23.22
N GLY A 200 -16.78 11.94 -22.95
CA GLY A 200 -17.08 13.32 -22.53
C GLY A 200 -17.58 13.43 -21.09
N SER A 201 -17.18 12.52 -20.22
CA SER A 201 -17.41 12.58 -18.78
C SER A 201 -16.09 12.81 -18.03
N HIS A 202 -16.17 13.24 -16.78
CA HIS A 202 -15.00 13.51 -15.93
C HIS A 202 -14.38 12.24 -15.30
N LEU A 203 -14.60 11.03 -15.87
CA LEU A 203 -13.99 9.77 -15.39
C LEU A 203 -12.46 9.85 -15.32
N VAL A 204 -11.83 10.48 -16.33
CA VAL A 204 -10.37 10.67 -16.38
C VAL A 204 -9.92 11.52 -15.19
N GLN A 205 -10.70 12.55 -14.85
CA GLN A 205 -10.43 13.40 -13.70
C GLN A 205 -10.57 12.63 -12.39
N ARG A 206 -11.61 11.79 -12.22
CA ARG A 206 -11.78 10.96 -11.01
C ARG A 206 -10.57 10.05 -10.76
N MET A 207 -10.11 9.35 -11.80
CA MET A 207 -8.94 8.47 -11.69
C MET A 207 -7.68 9.25 -11.32
N THR A 208 -7.47 10.40 -11.97
CA THR A 208 -6.34 11.29 -11.72
C THR A 208 -6.35 11.90 -10.32
N LEU A 209 -7.53 12.28 -9.82
CA LEU A 209 -7.71 12.79 -8.46
C LEU A 209 -7.45 11.69 -7.42
N LEU A 210 -7.90 10.47 -7.67
CA LEU A 210 -7.59 9.34 -6.80
C LEU A 210 -6.08 9.06 -6.75
N THR A 211 -5.37 9.17 -7.88
CA THR A 211 -3.90 9.08 -7.92
C THR A 211 -3.26 10.15 -7.03
N LEU A 212 -3.73 11.41 -7.09
CA LEU A 212 -3.23 12.50 -6.25
C LEU A 212 -3.45 12.23 -4.77
N ILE A 213 -4.62 11.68 -4.41
CA ILE A 213 -4.97 11.31 -3.04
C ILE A 213 -4.05 10.19 -2.52
N ILE A 214 -3.75 9.18 -3.34
CA ILE A 214 -2.80 8.10 -2.99
C ILE A 214 -1.37 8.64 -2.81
N LEU A 215 -0.93 9.57 -3.66
CA LEU A 215 0.36 10.25 -3.46
C LEU A 215 0.37 11.04 -2.14
N GLY A 216 -0.76 11.67 -1.80
CA GLY A 216 -0.97 12.35 -0.52
C GLY A 216 -0.84 11.42 0.68
N GLU A 217 -1.41 10.21 0.61
CA GLU A 217 -1.21 9.17 1.63
C GLU A 217 0.27 8.79 1.79
N GLY A 218 1.01 8.70 0.68
CA GLY A 218 2.45 8.51 0.71
C GLY A 218 3.22 9.60 1.48
N ILE A 219 2.81 10.86 1.34
CA ILE A 219 3.39 11.99 2.08
C ILE A 219 3.08 11.86 3.58
N ILE A 220 1.87 11.42 3.94
CA ILE A 220 1.48 11.15 5.33
C ILE A 220 2.36 10.04 5.91
N GLY A 221 2.56 8.92 5.21
CA GLY A 221 3.41 7.82 5.65
C GLY A 221 4.88 8.23 5.86
N VAL A 222 5.44 9.02 4.93
CA VAL A 222 6.78 9.61 5.08
C VAL A 222 6.83 10.54 6.30
N SER A 223 5.79 11.36 6.50
CA SER A 223 5.73 12.30 7.63
C SER A 223 5.64 11.58 8.98
N LYS A 224 4.84 10.50 9.07
CA LYS A 224 4.77 9.62 10.24
C LYS A 224 6.14 9.02 10.55
N SER A 225 6.80 8.43 9.55
CA SER A 225 8.14 7.86 9.71
C SER A 225 9.18 8.88 10.21
N ILE A 226 9.07 10.15 9.81
CA ILE A 226 9.95 11.22 10.30
C ILE A 226 9.59 11.61 11.74
N ALA A 227 8.31 11.67 12.08
CA ALA A 227 7.83 11.96 13.43
C ALA A 227 8.30 10.88 14.42
N ASP A 228 8.12 9.60 14.09
CA ASP A 228 8.56 8.47 14.92
C ASP A 228 10.07 8.54 15.22
N ILE A 229 10.88 8.90 14.22
CA ILE A 229 12.33 9.10 14.40
C ILE A 229 12.64 10.29 15.30
N ALA A 230 11.92 11.40 15.13
CA ALA A 230 12.15 12.63 15.86
C ALA A 230 11.78 12.50 17.35
N GLU A 231 10.82 11.64 17.68
CA GLU A 231 10.45 11.32 19.07
C GLU A 231 11.55 10.52 19.78
N GLN A 232 12.22 9.62 19.07
CA GLN A 232 13.23 8.73 19.64
C GLN A 232 14.67 9.30 19.64
N GLU A 233 15.01 10.15 18.67
CA GLU A 233 16.40 10.59 18.44
C GLU A 233 16.52 12.05 17.97
N GLU A 234 17.31 12.85 18.69
CA GLU A 234 17.61 14.24 18.29
C GLU A 234 18.64 14.35 17.16
N LYS A 235 19.46 13.30 16.94
CA LYS A 235 20.58 13.33 16.00
C LYS A 235 20.16 12.91 14.59
N TRP A 236 20.35 13.84 13.65
CA TRP A 236 20.15 13.65 12.22
C TRP A 236 21.48 13.46 11.49
N THR A 237 21.61 12.37 10.74
CA THR A 237 22.81 12.09 9.94
C THR A 237 22.59 12.41 8.47
N ALA A 238 23.67 12.76 7.75
CA ALA A 238 23.59 13.03 6.32
C ALA A 238 22.97 11.87 5.49
N PRO A 239 23.29 10.57 5.76
CA PRO A 239 22.64 9.46 5.07
C PRO A 239 21.13 9.35 5.34
N LEU A 240 20.68 9.66 6.56
CA LEU A 240 19.25 9.68 6.90
C LEU A 240 18.53 10.81 6.15
N ILE A 241 19.11 12.02 6.16
CA ILE A 241 18.56 13.17 5.44
C ILE A 241 18.46 12.86 3.94
N LEU A 242 19.49 12.24 3.35
CA LEU A 242 19.46 11.83 1.94
C LEU A 242 18.31 10.84 1.66
N THR A 243 18.05 9.91 2.58
CA THR A 243 16.96 8.93 2.47
C THR A 243 15.59 9.65 2.49
N ILE A 244 15.39 10.57 3.42
CA ILE A 244 14.16 11.38 3.53
C ILE A 244 13.94 12.24 2.29
N VAL A 245 14.96 12.97 1.84
CA VAL A 245 14.88 13.80 0.63
C VAL A 245 14.58 12.94 -0.60
N SER A 246 15.12 11.73 -0.67
CA SER A 246 14.85 10.81 -1.76
C SER A 246 13.42 10.26 -1.73
N ALA A 247 12.87 9.93 -0.56
CA ALA A 247 11.46 9.54 -0.42
C ALA A 247 10.51 10.65 -0.94
N VAL A 248 10.70 11.88 -0.45
CA VAL A 248 9.91 13.04 -0.90
C VAL A 248 10.12 13.29 -2.39
N GLY A 249 11.37 13.18 -2.87
CA GLY A 249 11.72 13.30 -4.27
C GLY A 249 11.04 12.26 -5.16
N ILE A 250 10.95 10.99 -4.73
CA ILE A 250 10.24 9.93 -5.44
C ILE A 250 8.77 10.32 -5.64
N ILE A 251 8.07 10.72 -4.57
CA ILE A 251 6.66 11.11 -4.64
C ILE A 251 6.48 12.31 -5.59
N TYR A 252 7.35 13.32 -5.48
CA TYR A 252 7.30 14.51 -6.33
C TYR A 252 7.57 14.20 -7.81
N ILE A 253 8.56 13.35 -8.10
CA ILE A 253 8.85 12.94 -9.48
C ILE A 253 7.70 12.07 -10.02
N LEU A 254 7.11 11.17 -9.23
CA LEU A 254 5.93 10.41 -9.65
C LEU A 254 4.75 11.31 -9.98
N TYR A 255 4.52 12.36 -9.18
CA TYR A 255 3.54 13.39 -9.49
C TYR A 255 3.83 14.04 -10.85
N MET A 256 5.04 14.54 -11.09
CA MET A 256 5.41 15.16 -12.37
C MET A 256 5.25 14.18 -13.54
N LEU A 257 5.84 12.98 -13.45
CA LEU A 257 5.74 11.96 -14.48
C LEU A 257 4.28 11.61 -14.81
N TYR A 258 3.42 11.45 -13.80
CA TYR A 258 2.03 11.08 -14.05
C TYR A 258 1.21 12.21 -14.67
N PHE A 259 1.30 13.42 -14.10
CA PHE A 259 0.46 14.56 -14.49
C PHE A 259 0.92 15.23 -15.78
N ASP A 260 2.23 15.37 -15.99
CA ASP A 260 2.77 15.99 -17.21
C ASP A 260 2.55 15.11 -18.44
N TRP A 261 2.44 13.79 -18.24
CA TRP A 261 2.21 12.85 -19.34
C TRP A 261 0.73 12.68 -19.65
N LEU A 262 -0.17 13.08 -18.76
CA LEU A 262 -1.59 12.85 -18.96
C LEU A 262 -2.16 13.79 -20.03
N ASN A 263 -2.26 13.29 -21.26
CA ASN A 263 -2.98 13.99 -22.30
C ASN A 263 -4.50 13.83 -22.09
N ARG A 264 -5.19 14.95 -21.84
CA ARG A 264 -6.65 15.01 -21.64
C ARG A 264 -7.46 14.98 -22.94
N SER A 265 -6.80 14.84 -24.10
CA SER A 265 -7.48 14.78 -25.40
C SER A 265 -8.51 13.65 -25.46
N GLN A 266 -9.59 13.84 -26.23
CA GLN A 266 -10.75 12.95 -26.22
C GLN A 266 -10.39 11.50 -26.54
N PHE A 267 -10.45 10.66 -25.52
CA PHE A 267 -10.31 9.21 -25.63
C PHE A 267 -11.43 8.59 -26.49
N GLY A 268 -11.09 7.52 -27.20
CA GLY A 268 -12.12 6.60 -27.72
C GLY A 268 -12.82 5.87 -26.57
N SER A 269 -14.11 5.55 -26.73
CA SER A 269 -14.95 4.97 -25.65
C SER A 269 -14.36 3.68 -25.05
N ILE A 270 -13.73 2.82 -25.86
CA ILE A 270 -13.13 1.56 -25.40
C ILE A 270 -11.78 1.81 -24.72
N ARG A 271 -10.93 2.67 -25.31
CA ARG A 271 -9.62 3.01 -24.73
C ARG A 271 -9.76 3.64 -23.36
N GLN A 272 -10.74 4.54 -23.18
CA GLN A 272 -11.04 5.17 -21.90
C GLN A 272 -11.41 4.14 -20.81
N GLN A 273 -12.15 3.10 -21.16
CA GLN A 273 -12.57 2.06 -20.22
C GLN A 273 -11.43 1.12 -19.86
N ILE A 274 -10.60 0.71 -20.82
CA ILE A 274 -9.38 -0.08 -20.56
C ILE A 274 -8.41 0.75 -19.71
N TRP A 275 -8.22 2.03 -20.04
CA TRP A 275 -7.42 2.97 -19.27
C TRP A 275 -7.92 3.05 -17.81
N ALA A 276 -9.23 3.23 -17.60
CA ALA A 276 -9.84 3.24 -16.26
C ALA A 276 -9.64 1.92 -15.50
N PHE A 277 -9.73 0.77 -16.17
CA PHE A 277 -9.50 -0.53 -15.52
C PHE A 277 -8.02 -0.74 -15.14
N LEU A 278 -7.08 -0.32 -15.99
CA LEU A 278 -5.64 -0.40 -15.71
C LEU A 278 -5.18 0.54 -14.60
N HIS A 279 -6.01 1.49 -14.16
CA HIS A 279 -5.72 2.26 -12.94
C HIS A 279 -5.74 1.40 -11.68
N PHE A 280 -6.44 0.27 -11.66
CA PHE A 280 -6.42 -0.63 -10.51
C PHE A 280 -5.00 -1.17 -10.21
N PRO A 281 -4.34 -1.91 -11.12
CA PRO A 281 -3.00 -2.40 -10.84
C PRO A 281 -1.99 -1.25 -10.70
N PHE A 282 -2.22 -0.10 -11.35
CA PHE A 282 -1.38 1.08 -11.19
C PHE A 282 -1.46 1.66 -9.78
N HIS A 283 -2.67 1.89 -9.27
CA HIS A 283 -2.86 2.40 -7.91
C HIS A 283 -2.35 1.40 -6.86
N LEU A 284 -2.56 0.10 -7.06
CA LEU A 284 -2.01 -0.91 -6.15
C LEU A 284 -0.47 -0.88 -6.10
N ALA A 285 0.19 -0.82 -7.26
CA ALA A 285 1.64 -0.69 -7.33
C ALA A 285 2.12 0.64 -6.71
N LEU A 286 1.40 1.74 -6.95
CA LEU A 286 1.73 3.05 -6.42
C LEU A 286 1.65 3.09 -4.89
N VAL A 287 0.60 2.50 -4.30
CA VAL A 287 0.43 2.40 -2.85
C VAL A 287 1.59 1.62 -2.21
N PHE A 288 1.94 0.45 -2.77
CA PHE A 288 3.08 -0.32 -2.25
C PHE A 288 4.42 0.39 -2.39
N LEU A 289 4.60 1.18 -3.45
CA LEU A 289 5.79 1.98 -3.64
C LEU A 289 5.92 3.03 -2.54
N VAL A 290 4.87 3.82 -2.29
CA VAL A 290 4.93 4.89 -1.29
C VAL A 290 5.02 4.35 0.13
N GLU A 291 4.36 3.22 0.41
CA GLU A 291 4.46 2.52 1.69
C GLU A 291 5.86 1.96 1.93
N GLY A 292 6.45 1.29 0.93
CA GLY A 292 7.84 0.83 1.00
C GLY A 292 8.83 2.00 1.19
N ALA A 293 8.58 3.15 0.57
CA ALA A 293 9.42 4.34 0.75
C ALA A 293 9.40 4.85 2.19
N ALA A 294 8.22 4.87 2.84
CA ALA A 294 8.08 5.25 4.24
C ALA A 294 8.81 4.26 5.17
N GLN A 295 8.61 2.95 4.98
CA GLN A 295 9.27 1.92 5.78
C GLN A 295 10.80 1.98 5.68
N PHE A 296 11.36 2.26 4.49
CA PHE A 296 12.81 2.41 4.35
C PHE A 296 13.41 3.57 5.15
N ILE A 297 12.63 4.62 5.47
CA ILE A 297 13.07 5.70 6.35
C ILE A 297 13.24 5.16 7.78
N ARG A 298 12.24 4.44 8.31
CA ARG A 298 12.28 3.79 9.64
C ARG A 298 13.45 2.81 9.72
N TRP A 299 13.54 1.89 8.76
CA TRP A 299 14.63 0.91 8.66
C TRP A 299 16.01 1.54 8.63
N ARG A 300 16.19 2.64 7.87
CA ARG A 300 17.47 3.33 7.79
C ARG A 300 17.93 3.86 9.15
N LYS A 301 17.00 4.43 9.93
CA LYS A 301 17.32 4.92 11.28
C LYS A 301 17.66 3.77 12.21
N VAL A 302 16.87 2.69 12.20
CA VAL A 302 17.12 1.51 13.04
C VAL A 302 18.49 0.89 12.75
N VAL A 303 18.85 0.71 11.48
CA VAL A 303 20.18 0.21 11.09
C VAL A 303 21.30 1.14 11.59
N GLU A 304 21.09 2.45 11.56
CA GLU A 304 22.06 3.39 12.11
C GLU A 304 22.23 3.22 13.62
N VAL A 305 21.13 3.17 14.37
CA VAL A 305 21.13 2.99 15.83
C VAL A 305 21.76 1.66 16.22
N ILE A 306 21.39 0.56 15.56
CA ILE A 306 21.99 -0.77 15.76
C ILE A 306 23.50 -0.71 15.54
N ASN A 307 23.98 -0.03 14.49
CA ASN A 307 25.42 0.11 14.24
C ASN A 307 26.13 0.96 15.31
N GLN A 308 25.47 1.98 15.86
CA GLN A 308 26.00 2.76 16.98
C GLN A 308 26.08 1.90 18.25
N VAL A 309 25.02 1.18 18.58
CA VAL A 309 24.93 0.26 19.73
C VAL A 309 25.99 -0.84 19.60
N ARG A 310 26.12 -1.47 18.42
CA ARG A 310 27.18 -2.44 18.13
C ARG A 310 28.57 -1.89 18.42
N LYS A 311 28.86 -0.64 18.03
CA LYS A 311 30.16 0.00 18.32
C LYS A 311 30.37 0.17 19.83
N GLN A 312 29.35 0.56 20.60
CA GLN A 312 29.45 0.69 22.05
C GLN A 312 29.79 -0.65 22.73
N TYR A 313 29.15 -1.74 22.28
CA TYR A 313 29.48 -3.09 22.73
C TYR A 313 30.91 -3.48 22.34
N VAL A 314 31.29 -3.32 21.07
CA VAL A 314 32.64 -3.64 20.58
C VAL A 314 33.74 -2.85 21.29
N ASP A 315 33.49 -1.58 21.63
CA ASP A 315 34.44 -0.72 22.33
C ASP A 315 34.78 -1.24 23.74
N GLN A 316 33.86 -1.96 24.41
CA GLN A 316 34.17 -2.62 25.68
C GLN A 316 35.27 -3.67 25.53
N PHE A 317 35.37 -4.30 24.36
CA PHE A 317 36.39 -5.33 24.08
C PHE A 317 37.71 -4.73 23.56
N LYS A 318 37.69 -3.53 22.97
CA LYS A 318 38.88 -2.92 22.34
C LYS A 318 39.79 -2.14 23.30
N LYS A 319 39.22 -1.52 24.33
CA LYS A 319 39.97 -0.60 25.20
C LYS A 319 40.70 -1.32 26.33
N ILE A 320 40.09 -2.37 26.91
CA ILE A 320 40.66 -3.14 28.03
C ILE A 320 40.13 -4.59 27.91
N PRO A 321 40.99 -5.62 27.86
CA PRO A 321 40.54 -7.01 27.91
C PRO A 321 39.78 -7.27 29.23
N ALA A 322 38.65 -7.98 29.16
CA ALA A 322 37.92 -8.37 30.37
C ALA A 322 38.81 -9.25 31.27
N ILE A 323 38.76 -8.99 32.58
CA ILE A 323 39.59 -9.70 33.57
C ILE A 323 39.09 -11.13 33.78
N ASP A 324 37.77 -11.27 33.92
CA ASP A 324 37.06 -12.53 34.04
C ASP A 324 35.65 -12.41 33.42
N SER A 325 34.87 -13.49 33.50
CA SER A 325 33.52 -13.52 32.91
C SER A 325 32.51 -12.66 33.68
N LEU A 326 32.77 -12.37 34.96
CA LEU A 326 31.92 -11.54 35.80
C LEU A 326 32.14 -10.05 35.53
N ASP A 327 33.39 -9.64 35.30
CA ASP A 327 33.76 -8.32 34.80
C ASP A 327 33.13 -8.06 33.43
N LEU A 328 33.20 -9.06 32.53
CA LEU A 328 32.55 -8.98 31.22
C LEU A 328 31.03 -8.80 31.33
N LYS A 329 30.36 -9.64 32.14
CA LYS A 329 28.93 -9.51 32.43
C LYS A 329 28.57 -8.11 32.92
N THR A 330 29.33 -7.58 33.87
CA THR A 330 29.07 -6.25 34.46
C THR A 330 29.20 -5.14 33.43
N ARG A 331 30.26 -5.17 32.61
CA ARG A 331 30.47 -4.18 31.54
C ARG A 331 29.35 -4.21 30.51
N LEU A 332 28.99 -5.40 30.04
CA LEU A 332 27.91 -5.58 29.07
C LEU A 332 26.58 -5.11 29.66
N GLY A 333 26.26 -5.51 30.90
CA GLY A 333 25.05 -5.08 31.60
C GLY A 333 24.96 -3.57 31.77
N ASN A 334 26.06 -2.88 32.07
CA ASN A 334 26.09 -1.42 32.14
C ASN A 334 25.80 -0.75 30.79
N VAL A 335 26.38 -1.28 29.70
CA VAL A 335 26.10 -0.79 28.34
C VAL A 335 24.63 -1.04 27.98
N THR A 336 24.11 -2.24 28.26
CA THR A 336 22.70 -2.59 28.06
C THR A 336 21.78 -1.64 28.81
N LEU A 337 22.08 -1.32 30.06
CA LEU A 337 21.29 -0.40 30.87
C LEU A 337 21.26 1.01 30.28
N ILE A 338 22.40 1.52 29.80
CA ILE A 338 22.46 2.83 29.12
C ILE A 338 21.60 2.83 27.85
N ILE A 339 21.59 1.73 27.11
CA ILE A 339 20.77 1.59 25.91
C ILE A 339 19.29 1.56 26.29
N PHE A 340 18.89 0.76 27.29
CA PHE A 340 17.51 0.67 27.76
C PHE A 340 17.00 1.94 28.44
N GLN A 341 17.88 2.78 28.98
CA GLN A 341 17.49 4.12 29.44
C GLN A 341 17.09 5.04 28.29
N LYS A 342 17.67 4.82 27.11
CA LYS A 342 17.38 5.61 25.90
C LYS A 342 16.25 5.00 25.06
N PHE A 343 16.24 3.68 24.95
CA PHE A 343 15.27 2.89 24.20
C PHE A 343 14.67 1.85 25.14
N PRO A 344 13.67 2.24 25.95
CA PRO A 344 13.10 1.36 26.96
C PRO A 344 12.45 0.14 26.30
N PRO A 345 12.68 -1.08 26.82
CA PRO A 345 11.96 -2.26 26.35
C PRO A 345 10.47 -2.13 26.58
N GLU A 346 9.67 -2.42 25.56
CA GLU A 346 8.21 -2.42 25.64
C GLU A 346 7.70 -3.65 26.41
N PHE A 347 8.30 -4.81 26.15
CA PHE A 347 7.88 -6.09 26.73
C PHE A 347 8.69 -6.49 27.97
N THR A 348 8.01 -7.09 28.95
CA THR A 348 8.66 -7.63 30.17
C THR A 348 9.56 -8.84 29.85
N GLN A 349 9.26 -9.54 28.75
CA GLN A 349 10.03 -10.68 28.27
C GLN A 349 11.47 -10.28 27.92
N THR A 350 11.65 -9.15 27.23
CA THR A 350 12.95 -8.58 26.84
C THR A 350 13.87 -8.36 28.05
N PHE A 351 13.33 -7.90 29.18
CA PHE A 351 14.09 -7.77 30.43
C PHE A 351 14.53 -9.13 30.98
N THR A 352 13.65 -10.13 30.91
CA THR A 352 13.91 -11.48 31.41
C THR A 352 15.00 -12.18 30.58
N ASP A 353 14.93 -12.08 29.26
CA ASP A 353 15.90 -12.67 28.35
C ASP A 353 17.25 -11.97 28.42
N THR A 354 17.25 -10.64 28.59
CA THR A 354 18.47 -9.87 28.88
C THR A 354 19.16 -10.35 30.15
N GLN A 355 18.42 -10.52 31.25
CA GLN A 355 18.99 -11.00 32.51
C GLN A 355 19.50 -12.43 32.39
N ARG A 356 18.79 -13.30 31.66
CA ARG A 356 19.20 -14.68 31.38
C ARG A 356 20.51 -14.72 30.59
N ALA A 357 20.61 -13.93 29.51
CA ALA A 357 21.82 -13.83 28.70
C ALA A 357 23.01 -13.31 29.52
N LEU A 358 22.82 -12.24 30.31
CA LEU A 358 23.86 -11.72 31.21
C LEU A 358 24.29 -12.75 32.26
N PHE A 359 23.36 -13.51 32.82
CA PHE A 359 23.68 -14.59 33.77
C PHE A 359 24.56 -15.66 33.13
N ASN A 360 24.18 -16.14 31.93
CA ASN A 360 24.93 -17.16 31.19
C ASN A 360 26.33 -16.66 30.78
N ILE A 361 26.48 -15.39 30.39
CA ILE A 361 27.79 -14.80 30.09
C ILE A 361 28.72 -14.85 31.32
N GLY A 362 28.19 -14.55 32.51
CA GLY A 362 28.98 -14.58 33.75
C GLY A 362 29.34 -15.98 34.25
N ASN A 363 28.56 -17.00 33.88
CA ASN A 363 28.75 -18.38 34.34
C ASN A 363 29.54 -19.26 33.35
N THR A 364 29.81 -18.76 32.14
CA THR A 364 30.57 -19.47 31.11
C THR A 364 32.05 -19.11 31.16
N THR A 365 32.93 -19.97 30.63
CA THR A 365 34.38 -19.71 30.62
C THR A 365 34.71 -18.54 29.68
N LEU A 366 35.61 -17.66 30.11
CA LEU A 366 36.03 -16.49 29.36
C LEU A 366 36.58 -16.87 27.99
N GLY A 367 36.06 -16.26 26.93
CA GLY A 367 36.50 -16.47 25.55
C GLY A 367 36.00 -17.77 24.90
N SER A 368 35.21 -18.58 25.61
CA SER A 368 34.61 -19.80 25.07
C SER A 368 33.62 -19.50 23.93
N THR A 369 33.41 -20.48 23.05
CA THR A 369 32.38 -20.40 21.99
C THR A 369 30.99 -20.18 22.58
N GLU A 370 30.69 -20.80 23.72
CA GLU A 370 29.43 -20.65 24.44
C GLU A 370 29.24 -19.22 24.95
N GLN A 371 30.27 -18.60 25.54
CA GLN A 371 30.19 -17.20 25.97
C GLN A 371 29.94 -16.26 24.79
N LYS A 372 30.56 -16.52 23.63
CA LYS A 372 30.30 -15.74 22.40
C LYS A 372 28.86 -15.90 21.93
N GLY A 373 28.30 -17.10 21.98
CA GLY A 373 26.89 -17.35 21.68
C GLY A 373 25.96 -16.55 22.60
N ASN A 374 26.21 -16.55 23.91
CA ASN A 374 25.42 -15.77 24.86
C ASN A 374 25.55 -14.25 24.67
N ILE A 375 26.72 -13.74 24.23
CA ILE A 375 26.90 -12.34 23.85
C ILE A 375 26.07 -12.00 22.61
N THR A 376 26.04 -12.89 21.62
CA THR A 376 25.17 -12.73 20.45
C THR A 376 23.70 -12.68 20.88
N THR A 377 23.25 -13.59 21.75
CA THR A 377 21.87 -13.59 22.26
C THR A 377 21.54 -12.29 23.01
N LEU A 378 22.44 -11.80 23.87
CA LEU A 378 22.26 -10.51 24.53
C LEU A 378 22.09 -9.37 23.52
N PHE A 379 22.91 -9.37 22.47
CA PHE A 379 22.81 -8.36 21.42
C PHE A 379 21.50 -8.48 20.64
N SER A 380 21.06 -9.69 20.30
CA SER A 380 19.77 -9.93 19.64
C SER A 380 18.60 -9.40 20.46
N THR A 381 18.55 -9.66 21.78
CA THR A 381 17.51 -9.14 22.68
C THR A 381 17.51 -7.62 22.76
N VAL A 382 18.68 -6.98 22.69
CA VAL A 382 18.76 -5.51 22.68
C VAL A 382 18.33 -4.96 21.32
N GLN A 383 18.64 -5.64 20.23
CA GLN A 383 18.18 -5.25 18.89
C GLN A 383 16.66 -5.35 18.76
N ASP A 384 16.07 -6.40 19.32
CA ASP A 384 14.63 -6.59 19.39
C ASP A 384 13.93 -5.39 20.05
N SER A 385 14.39 -5.02 21.26
CA SER A 385 13.95 -3.79 21.93
C SER A 385 14.11 -2.52 21.08
N LEU A 386 15.13 -2.45 20.22
CA LEU A 386 15.31 -1.30 19.32
C LEU A 386 14.27 -1.32 18.19
N PHE A 387 13.92 -2.48 17.65
CA PHE A 387 12.90 -2.60 16.61
C PHE A 387 11.53 -2.12 17.13
N ASP A 388 11.13 -2.56 18.31
CA ASP A 388 9.89 -2.14 18.98
C ASP A 388 9.79 -0.61 19.11
N ASN A 389 10.87 0.04 19.61
CA ASN A 389 10.90 1.49 19.81
C ASN A 389 10.73 2.31 18.52
N PHE A 390 11.00 1.71 17.35
CA PHE A 390 10.82 2.35 16.05
C PHE A 390 9.60 1.80 15.27
N GLY A 391 8.73 1.03 15.94
CA GLY A 391 7.51 0.46 15.36
C GLY A 391 7.79 -0.50 14.21
N ILE A 392 8.78 -1.38 14.37
CA ILE A 392 9.06 -2.47 13.44
C ILE A 392 8.74 -3.77 14.15
N ASP A 393 7.55 -4.29 13.92
CA ASP A 393 7.10 -5.52 14.57
C ASP A 393 7.53 -6.75 13.74
N PRO A 394 8.07 -7.81 14.38
CA PRO A 394 8.27 -9.08 13.71
C PRO A 394 6.93 -9.71 13.30
N PRO A 395 6.93 -10.67 12.37
CA PRO A 395 5.74 -11.46 12.04
C PRO A 395 5.11 -12.10 13.28
N GLU A 396 3.79 -12.32 13.26
CA GLU A 396 3.11 -13.01 14.37
C GLU A 396 3.65 -14.44 14.54
N SER A 397 4.22 -14.74 15.72
CA SER A 397 4.69 -16.08 16.08
C SER A 397 3.60 -16.87 16.80
N ASP A 398 3.38 -18.13 16.39
CA ASP A 398 2.49 -19.07 17.09
C ASP A 398 3.05 -19.48 18.47
N ASN A 399 4.32 -19.21 18.76
CA ASN A 399 5.00 -19.60 20.00
C ASN A 399 4.93 -18.48 21.05
N ALA A 400 4.52 -18.81 22.28
CA ALA A 400 4.41 -17.85 23.38
C ALA A 400 5.78 -17.35 23.94
N VAL A 401 6.88 -17.98 23.56
CA VAL A 401 8.26 -17.58 23.89
C VAL A 401 9.11 -17.87 22.66
N THR A 402 9.47 -16.82 21.92
CA THR A 402 10.35 -16.92 20.76
C THR A 402 11.80 -16.77 21.19
N ASP A 403 12.73 -17.46 20.54
CA ASP A 403 14.17 -17.25 20.78
C ASP A 403 14.56 -15.87 20.22
N PRO A 404 15.27 -14.99 20.96
CA PRO A 404 15.73 -13.70 20.45
C PRO A 404 16.54 -13.79 19.14
N ASN A 405 17.20 -14.92 18.88
CA ASN A 405 17.93 -15.14 17.63
C ASN A 405 17.00 -15.51 16.45
N GLU A 406 15.83 -16.08 16.74
CA GLU A 406 14.79 -16.38 15.75
C GLU A 406 14.09 -15.09 15.33
N GLU A 407 13.66 -14.25 16.28
CA GLU A 407 13.08 -12.92 16.03
C GLU A 407 14.00 -12.03 15.18
N TRP A 408 15.31 -12.06 15.45
CA TRP A 408 16.29 -11.36 14.61
C TRP A 408 16.28 -11.82 13.14
N ASN A 409 16.22 -13.13 12.90
CA ASN A 409 16.19 -13.67 11.54
C ASN A 409 14.88 -13.33 10.84
N GLU A 410 13.77 -13.31 11.57
CA GLU A 410 12.46 -12.88 11.06
C GLU A 410 12.49 -11.41 10.65
N ASN A 411 13.03 -10.52 11.49
CA ASN A 411 13.21 -9.10 11.18
C ASN A 411 14.09 -8.87 9.93
N ILE A 412 15.12 -9.69 9.72
CA ILE A 412 15.88 -9.68 8.45
C ILE A 412 15.00 -10.08 7.27
N GLY A 413 14.15 -11.09 7.45
CA GLY A 413 13.16 -11.53 6.48
C GLY A 413 12.20 -10.40 6.10
N VAL A 414 11.74 -9.62 7.08
CA VAL A 414 10.91 -8.42 6.86
C VAL A 414 11.64 -7.43 5.94
N LEU A 415 12.89 -7.07 6.25
CA LEU A 415 13.67 -6.15 5.40
C LEU A 415 13.83 -6.67 3.96
N ALA A 416 14.04 -7.98 3.79
CA ALA A 416 14.13 -8.60 2.47
C ALA A 416 12.78 -8.56 1.70
N LEU A 417 11.66 -8.73 2.41
CA LEU A 417 10.32 -8.60 1.84
C LEU A 417 10.06 -7.15 1.40
N VAL A 418 10.34 -6.17 2.27
CA VAL A 418 10.21 -4.73 2.00
C VAL A 418 11.02 -4.34 0.77
N PHE A 419 12.27 -4.79 0.73
CA PHE A 419 13.14 -4.61 -0.43
C PHE A 419 12.54 -5.21 -1.71
N THR A 420 12.04 -6.44 -1.63
CA THR A 420 11.48 -7.14 -2.80
C THR A 420 10.25 -6.41 -3.34
N TYR A 421 9.23 -6.15 -2.51
CA TYR A 421 8.01 -5.52 -3.00
C TYR A 421 8.22 -4.06 -3.40
N PHE A 422 9.11 -3.31 -2.73
CA PHE A 422 9.39 -1.92 -3.08
C PHE A 422 9.97 -1.78 -4.50
N PHE A 423 10.95 -2.62 -4.86
CA PHE A 423 11.53 -2.60 -6.21
C PHE A 423 10.56 -3.13 -7.27
N LEU A 424 9.76 -4.16 -6.94
CA LEU A 424 8.69 -4.64 -7.82
C LEU A 424 7.64 -3.54 -8.08
N ALA A 425 7.15 -2.90 -7.02
CA ALA A 425 6.19 -1.80 -7.09
C ALA A 425 6.74 -0.61 -7.87
N SER A 426 8.02 -0.26 -7.66
CA SER A 426 8.69 0.82 -8.38
C SER A 426 8.78 0.55 -9.89
N GLY A 427 9.18 -0.66 -10.28
CA GLY A 427 9.23 -1.04 -11.70
C GLY A 427 7.85 -1.10 -12.34
N LEU A 428 6.88 -1.74 -11.66
CA LEU A 428 5.50 -1.89 -12.13
C LEU A 428 4.79 -0.53 -12.30
N THR A 429 4.97 0.39 -11.36
CA THR A 429 4.39 1.75 -11.44
C THR A 429 4.82 2.44 -12.73
N LEU A 430 6.12 2.37 -13.06
CA LEU A 430 6.64 2.99 -14.27
C LEU A 430 6.18 2.26 -15.56
N ILE A 431 6.06 0.93 -15.56
CA ILE A 431 5.50 0.16 -16.70
C ILE A 431 4.04 0.57 -16.92
N LEU A 432 3.23 0.56 -15.87
CA LEU A 432 1.80 0.85 -15.95
C LEU A 432 1.57 2.30 -16.36
N MET A 433 2.36 3.23 -15.85
CA MET A 433 2.30 4.64 -16.26
C MET A 433 2.62 4.81 -17.75
N ASN A 434 3.62 4.10 -18.30
CA ASN A 434 3.89 4.09 -19.75
C ASN A 434 2.72 3.52 -20.55
N ILE A 435 2.08 2.44 -20.08
CA ILE A 435 0.91 1.85 -20.74
C ILE A 435 -0.27 2.83 -20.72
N LEU A 436 -0.53 3.48 -19.58
CA LEU A 436 -1.58 4.48 -19.44
C LEU A 436 -1.34 5.69 -20.36
N HIS A 437 -0.08 6.14 -20.49
CA HIS A 437 0.30 7.19 -21.45
C HIS A 437 0.09 6.75 -22.90
N ALA A 438 0.51 5.54 -23.27
CA ALA A 438 0.30 5.02 -24.62
C ALA A 438 -1.19 4.90 -24.98
N LEU A 439 -2.05 4.59 -23.99
CA LEU A 439 -3.50 4.54 -24.17
C LEU A 439 -4.17 5.92 -24.26
N SER A 440 -3.58 6.95 -23.64
CA SER A 440 -4.10 8.32 -23.67
C SER A 440 -3.81 9.05 -24.98
N ARG A 441 -2.75 8.66 -25.70
CA ARG A 441 -2.46 9.24 -27.02
C ARG A 441 -3.06 8.44 -28.18
N PRO A 442 -3.76 9.09 -29.13
CA PRO A 442 -4.24 8.42 -30.35
C PRO A 442 -3.09 7.99 -31.28
N HIS A 443 -2.05 8.83 -31.39
CA HIS A 443 -0.84 8.59 -32.17
C HIS A 443 0.39 8.93 -31.34
N MET A 444 1.33 7.99 -31.24
CA MET A 444 2.61 8.20 -30.56
C MET A 444 3.64 8.80 -31.53
N THR A 445 4.26 9.90 -31.14
CA THR A 445 5.39 10.49 -31.85
C THR A 445 6.64 9.60 -31.74
N ARG A 446 7.70 9.91 -32.51
CA ARG A 446 8.99 9.20 -32.35
C ARG A 446 9.59 9.42 -30.96
N ALA A 447 9.42 10.63 -30.42
CA ALA A 447 9.83 10.98 -29.07
C ALA A 447 9.09 10.12 -28.02
N ASP A 448 7.76 10.00 -28.13
CA ASP A 448 6.96 9.17 -27.22
C ASP A 448 7.38 7.69 -27.22
N LYS A 449 7.73 7.16 -28.40
CA LYS A 449 8.19 5.77 -28.54
C LYS A 449 9.56 5.55 -27.92
N LEU A 450 10.50 6.47 -28.17
CA LEU A 450 11.82 6.43 -27.54
C LEU A 450 11.70 6.54 -26.01
N ARG A 451 10.82 7.42 -25.53
CA ARG A 451 10.50 7.58 -24.11
C ARG A 451 9.98 6.30 -23.48
N SER A 452 8.97 5.71 -24.11
CA SER A 452 8.38 4.46 -23.64
C SER A 452 9.44 3.34 -23.60
N ALA A 453 10.37 3.29 -24.56
CA ALA A 453 11.44 2.31 -24.58
C ALA A 453 12.47 2.51 -23.45
N VAL A 454 12.92 3.75 -23.21
CA VAL A 454 13.85 4.06 -22.11
C VAL A 454 13.20 3.75 -20.77
N ASN A 455 11.98 4.24 -20.53
CA ASN A 455 11.28 3.97 -19.28
C ASN A 455 11.04 2.48 -19.07
N PHE A 456 10.77 1.71 -20.14
CA PHE A 456 10.66 0.26 -20.05
C PHE A 456 11.97 -0.39 -19.60
N ILE A 457 13.12 0.02 -20.15
CA ILE A 457 14.44 -0.48 -19.72
C ILE A 457 14.71 -0.13 -18.24
N LEU A 458 14.41 1.11 -17.84
CA LEU A 458 14.54 1.55 -16.45
C LEU A 458 13.65 0.73 -15.52
N SER A 459 12.40 0.46 -15.92
CA SER A 459 11.49 -0.40 -15.18
C SER A 459 12.03 -1.82 -15.01
N ILE A 460 12.53 -2.44 -16.08
CA ILE A 460 13.12 -3.79 -16.00
C ILE A 460 14.34 -3.79 -15.07
N THR A 461 15.13 -2.72 -15.07
CA THR A 461 16.26 -2.57 -14.16
C THR A 461 15.80 -2.54 -12.69
N LEU A 462 14.75 -1.76 -12.38
CA LEU A 462 14.16 -1.73 -11.04
C LEU A 462 13.58 -3.08 -10.63
N LEU A 463 12.85 -3.77 -11.51
CA LEU A 463 12.33 -5.11 -11.26
C LEU A 463 13.47 -6.11 -11.01
N GLY A 464 14.57 -5.99 -11.75
CA GLY A 464 15.75 -6.83 -11.60
C GLY A 464 16.41 -6.70 -10.23
N LEU A 465 16.38 -5.51 -9.62
CA LEU A 465 16.91 -5.31 -8.26
C LEU A 465 16.14 -6.11 -7.21
N ALA A 466 14.86 -6.45 -7.42
CA ALA A 466 14.15 -7.32 -6.50
C ALA A 466 14.76 -8.74 -6.42
N SER A 467 15.45 -9.21 -7.47
CA SER A 467 16.03 -10.56 -7.51
C SER A 467 17.24 -10.76 -6.61
N ILE A 468 17.89 -9.67 -6.16
CA ILE A 468 19.08 -9.75 -5.29
C ILE A 468 18.73 -9.76 -3.80
N SER A 469 17.45 -9.69 -3.41
CA SER A 469 17.01 -9.57 -2.00
C SER A 469 17.59 -10.64 -1.08
N ASN A 470 17.73 -11.87 -1.57
CA ASN A 470 18.26 -13.02 -0.82
C ASN A 470 19.79 -13.21 -0.93
N THR A 471 20.52 -12.22 -1.48
CA THR A 471 21.98 -12.28 -1.61
C THR A 471 22.65 -11.39 -0.57
N ASP A 472 23.89 -11.71 -0.18
CA ASP A 472 24.68 -10.88 0.74
C ASP A 472 24.81 -9.43 0.23
N ALA A 473 24.95 -9.26 -1.08
CA ALA A 473 25.03 -7.95 -1.71
C ALA A 473 23.70 -7.18 -1.62
N GLY A 474 22.58 -7.87 -1.83
CA GLY A 474 21.24 -7.27 -1.68
C GLY A 474 20.94 -6.89 -0.24
N PHE A 475 21.29 -7.73 0.72
CA PHE A 475 21.14 -7.41 2.15
C PHE A 475 22.00 -6.20 2.56
N ALA A 476 23.26 -6.15 2.12
CA ALA A 476 24.13 -5.00 2.34
C ALA A 476 23.57 -3.72 1.70
N PHE A 477 22.98 -3.84 0.50
CA PHE A 477 22.34 -2.72 -0.17
C PHE A 477 21.04 -2.27 0.51
N ALA A 478 20.20 -3.20 0.98
CA ALA A 478 18.97 -2.93 1.72
C ALA A 478 19.22 -2.14 3.02
N GLN A 479 20.33 -2.40 3.69
CA GLN A 479 20.77 -1.66 4.88
C GLN A 479 21.42 -0.31 4.57
N SER A 480 21.79 -0.07 3.31
CA SER A 480 22.49 1.14 2.88
C SER A 480 21.51 2.32 2.73
N ALA A 481 22.04 3.55 2.78
CA ALA A 481 21.26 4.74 2.45
C ALA A 481 20.97 4.89 0.94
N GLY A 482 21.44 3.96 0.10
CA GLY A 482 21.35 4.05 -1.36
C GLY A 482 20.03 3.55 -1.97
N VAL A 483 19.18 2.88 -1.19
CA VAL A 483 17.92 2.28 -1.69
C VAL A 483 17.00 3.33 -2.31
N LEU A 484 16.53 4.30 -1.52
CA LEU A 484 15.64 5.36 -2.03
C LEU A 484 16.32 6.27 -3.06
N PRO A 485 17.58 6.73 -2.87
CA PRO A 485 18.28 7.49 -3.91
C PRO A 485 18.39 6.77 -5.25
N SER A 486 18.51 5.43 -5.26
CA SER A 486 18.60 4.67 -6.51
C SER A 486 17.31 4.76 -7.32
N VAL A 487 16.15 4.62 -6.66
CA VAL A 487 14.83 4.75 -7.31
C VAL A 487 14.57 6.19 -7.73
N ALA A 488 14.87 7.15 -6.84
CA ALA A 488 14.77 8.58 -7.15
C ALA A 488 15.59 8.95 -8.38
N GLY A 489 16.83 8.45 -8.47
CA GLY A 489 17.73 8.68 -9.60
C GLY A 489 17.21 8.07 -10.90
N VAL A 490 16.65 6.86 -10.86
CA VAL A 490 16.04 6.21 -12.02
C VAL A 490 14.84 7.01 -12.54
N TYR A 491 13.94 7.43 -11.65
CA TYR A 491 12.78 8.24 -12.02
C TYR A 491 13.19 9.63 -12.52
N PHE A 492 14.17 10.26 -11.86
CA PHE A 492 14.72 11.54 -12.31
C PHE A 492 15.33 11.43 -13.71
N PHE A 493 16.10 10.36 -13.99
CA PHE A 493 16.66 10.13 -15.32
C PHE A 493 15.56 9.91 -16.37
N GLY A 494 14.52 9.15 -16.05
CA GLY A 494 13.34 8.95 -16.90
C GLY A 494 12.50 10.22 -17.13
N MET A 495 12.63 11.23 -16.27
CA MET A 495 12.05 12.55 -16.45
C MET A 495 12.97 13.45 -17.31
N TYR A 496 14.18 13.69 -16.83
CA TYR A 496 15.13 14.70 -17.34
C TYR A 496 15.65 14.39 -18.75
N PHE A 497 15.83 13.11 -19.10
CA PHE A 497 16.23 12.73 -20.45
C PHE A 497 15.25 13.24 -21.52
N PHE A 498 14.00 13.58 -21.17
CA PHE A 498 12.97 13.90 -22.16
C PHE A 498 12.63 15.39 -22.20
N ASP A 499 12.47 16.05 -21.06
CA ASP A 499 12.07 17.46 -21.01
C ASP A 499 13.12 18.39 -21.62
N TYR A 500 14.41 17.99 -21.64
CA TYR A 500 15.50 18.81 -22.18
C TYR A 500 15.96 18.40 -23.59
N LEU A 501 15.84 17.12 -23.98
CA LEU A 501 16.35 16.62 -25.27
C LEU A 501 15.32 16.58 -26.40
N LEU A 502 14.01 16.52 -26.09
CA LEU A 502 12.98 16.32 -27.10
C LEU A 502 12.01 17.51 -27.25
N ASP A 503 11.73 18.26 -26.19
CA ASP A 503 10.89 19.47 -26.26
C ASP A 503 11.68 20.75 -26.56
N GLY A 504 13.01 20.73 -26.39
CA GLY A 504 13.90 21.83 -26.79
C GLY A 504 14.20 21.92 -28.30
N GLY A 505 13.47 21.15 -29.12
CA GLY A 505 13.66 21.03 -30.57
C GLY A 505 12.48 21.50 -31.42
N GLU A 506 11.49 22.20 -30.83
CA GLU A 506 10.46 22.94 -31.58
C GLU A 506 10.78 24.43 -31.70
#